data_AF-A0A975PAH5-F1
#
_entry.id   AF-A0A975PAH5-F1
#
_cell.length_a   1.000
_cell.length_b   1.000
_cell.length_c   1.000
_cell.angle_alpha   90.00
_cell.angle_beta   90.00
_cell.angle_gamma   90.00
#
_symmetry.space_group_name_H-M   'P 1'
#
loop_
_entity.id
_entity.type
_entity.pdbx_description
1 polymer ?
#
loop_
_entity_poly.entity_id
_entity_poly.type
_entity_poly.pdbx_seq_one_letter_code
_entity_poly.pdbx_strand_id
1 'polypeptide(L)'
;MAMMLRNENDLATLRCGVRLSGDAPVIVTQAYIGAEVLGPEVLTPLSAMGGSHDLPERIGAQVVALDAEAAPGAPLWLQTDRNALLAALYPWEAVLAARTGRSVLRIPNFLKNPWRPKLRFRLAICATGSPDLHAALSRTLTALGTARRDMLPLIEITVFADAGSRASLSGLVDDLVRTKGVAITLPDPDDSSEAAVAHGPLNPWLAWIATHHAGAGVDAVQFLCPGFSAGGRGALALTQSPLGRGAADGVDFVEIDALAAFYDRLGCAIMGFTPLGAATRTEGIHRLVHELAWLRPGPILIDDTDRPMDMLAALWRTLLVGEGLDASAPLALPCYLHPALTVASDATEALYAPDVTGDRILSFGAPMTDRALPKGQIKWLFDPPEGGRTTGSARFSDEVRRSPADALKGRILDGQRARLSSATPRSDLDQARDRGAQAALDFLEKVIKP
;
A
#
# COMPACT_ATOMS: atom_id res chain seq x y z
N MET A 1 6.52 3.83 -17.00
CA MET A 1 5.73 5.08 -17.17
C MET A 1 6.32 6.21 -16.35
N ALA A 2 6.80 5.97 -15.12
CA ALA A 2 7.47 6.99 -14.31
C ALA A 2 8.59 7.78 -15.04
N MET A 3 9.42 7.10 -15.85
CA MET A 3 10.43 7.75 -16.69
C MET A 3 9.84 8.76 -17.69
N MET A 4 8.68 8.46 -18.29
CA MET A 4 8.03 9.38 -19.21
C MET A 4 7.50 10.61 -18.47
N LEU A 5 6.84 10.42 -17.31
CA LEU A 5 6.41 11.54 -16.47
C LEU A 5 7.57 12.46 -16.08
N ARG A 6 8.67 11.87 -15.65
CA ARG A 6 9.89 12.60 -15.33
C ARG A 6 10.36 13.45 -16.51
N ASN A 7 10.48 12.84 -17.69
CA ASN A 7 10.96 13.51 -18.89
C ASN A 7 10.00 14.61 -19.37
N GLU A 8 8.70 14.36 -19.37
CA GLU A 8 7.67 15.29 -19.87
C GLU A 8 7.50 16.53 -18.97
N ASN A 9 7.80 16.41 -17.69
CA ASN A 9 7.64 17.49 -16.71
C ASN A 9 8.98 18.06 -16.22
N ASP A 10 10.09 17.64 -16.83
CA ASP A 10 11.45 18.06 -16.48
C ASP A 10 11.78 17.92 -14.98
N LEU A 11 11.40 16.80 -14.38
CA LEU A 11 11.43 16.63 -12.93
C LEU A 11 12.85 16.38 -12.39
N ALA A 12 13.26 17.12 -11.37
CA ALA A 12 14.45 16.84 -10.58
C ALA A 12 14.27 15.56 -9.76
N THR A 13 14.85 14.46 -10.24
CA THR A 13 14.54 13.10 -9.79
C THR A 13 15.76 12.34 -9.34
N LEU A 14 15.69 11.76 -8.14
CA LEU A 14 16.56 10.67 -7.70
C LEU A 14 15.90 9.33 -8.04
N ARG A 15 16.48 8.61 -9.00
CA ARG A 15 16.07 7.24 -9.30
C ARG A 15 16.75 6.27 -8.34
N CYS A 16 15.98 5.37 -7.73
CA CYS A 16 16.43 4.35 -6.81
C CYS A 16 16.05 2.96 -7.33
N GLY A 17 17.05 2.11 -7.53
CA GLY A 17 16.91 0.71 -7.92
C GLY A 17 17.61 -0.23 -6.95
N VAL A 18 17.40 -1.54 -7.12
CA VAL A 18 18.18 -2.57 -6.44
C VAL A 18 18.76 -3.49 -7.51
N ARG A 19 20.05 -3.81 -7.39
CA ARG A 19 20.77 -4.78 -8.23
C ARG A 19 21.57 -5.73 -7.35
N LEU A 20 21.98 -6.86 -7.91
CA LEU A 20 22.99 -7.72 -7.29
C LEU A 20 24.37 -7.30 -7.79
N SER A 21 25.32 -7.13 -6.87
CA SER A 21 26.74 -6.92 -7.17
C SER A 21 27.50 -8.07 -6.52
N GLY A 22 27.87 -9.07 -7.32
CA GLY A 22 28.19 -10.40 -6.80
C GLY A 22 26.93 -11.01 -6.14
N ASP A 23 27.08 -11.52 -4.92
CA ASP A 23 25.98 -12.11 -4.14
C ASP A 23 25.27 -11.12 -3.21
N ALA A 24 25.70 -9.86 -3.18
CA ALA A 24 25.17 -8.86 -2.27
C ALA A 24 24.19 -7.90 -2.97
N PRO A 25 23.03 -7.59 -2.36
CA PRO A 25 22.14 -6.55 -2.87
C PRO A 25 22.77 -5.17 -2.66
N VAL A 26 22.76 -4.37 -3.73
CA VAL A 26 23.18 -2.96 -3.72
C VAL A 26 22.01 -2.08 -4.14
N ILE A 27 21.84 -0.95 -3.44
CA ILE A 27 21.00 0.14 -3.93
C ILE A 27 21.77 0.87 -5.03
N VAL A 28 21.09 1.11 -6.14
CA VAL A 28 21.60 1.90 -7.25
C VAL A 28 20.87 3.22 -7.24
N THR A 29 21.58 4.34 -7.08
CA THR A 29 20.99 5.68 -7.20
C THR A 29 21.56 6.44 -8.38
N GLN A 30 20.71 7.24 -9.02
CA GLN A 30 21.14 8.14 -10.09
C GLN A 30 20.24 9.37 -10.17
N ALA A 31 20.85 10.55 -10.25
CA ALA A 31 20.15 11.84 -10.35
C ALA A 31 19.86 12.21 -11.81
N TYR A 32 18.69 12.81 -12.04
CA TYR A 32 18.20 13.23 -13.35
C TYR A 32 17.49 14.59 -13.27
N ILE A 33 17.55 15.35 -14.36
CA ILE A 33 16.65 16.48 -14.68
C ILE A 33 15.95 16.10 -15.98
N GLY A 34 14.64 15.84 -15.92
CA GLY A 34 13.92 15.32 -17.07
C GLY A 34 14.55 14.04 -17.62
N ALA A 35 15.04 14.09 -18.86
CA ALA A 35 15.74 12.97 -19.50
C ALA A 35 17.27 12.97 -19.24
N GLU A 36 17.83 14.09 -18.79
CA GLU A 36 19.27 14.28 -18.62
C GLU A 36 19.78 13.63 -17.34
N VAL A 37 20.97 13.04 -17.42
CA VAL A 37 21.67 12.41 -16.30
C VAL A 37 22.64 13.41 -15.68
N LEU A 38 22.47 13.74 -14.40
CA LEU A 38 23.35 14.70 -13.71
C LEU A 38 24.67 14.09 -13.20
N GLY A 39 24.82 12.77 -13.26
CA GLY A 39 26.04 12.12 -12.79
C GLY A 39 26.04 10.59 -12.92
N PRO A 40 27.17 9.96 -12.57
CA PRO A 40 27.28 8.50 -12.64
C PRO A 40 26.33 7.81 -11.65
N GLU A 41 26.02 6.55 -11.94
CA GLU A 41 25.33 5.69 -10.99
C GLU A 41 26.18 5.51 -9.71
N VAL A 42 25.52 5.58 -8.54
CA VAL A 42 26.13 5.27 -7.25
C VAL A 42 25.62 3.92 -6.80
N LEU A 43 26.55 2.97 -6.60
CA LEU A 43 26.28 1.66 -6.05
C LEU A 43 26.59 1.67 -4.56
N THR A 44 25.58 1.40 -3.74
CA THR A 44 25.68 1.41 -2.29
C THR A 44 25.25 0.06 -1.75
N PRO A 45 26.11 -0.68 -1.02
CA PRO A 45 25.70 -1.90 -0.34
C PRO A 45 24.47 -1.66 0.53
N LEU A 46 23.47 -2.55 0.47
CA LEU A 46 22.26 -2.38 1.27
C LEU A 46 22.57 -2.31 2.78
N SER A 47 23.61 -3.02 3.24
CA SER A 47 24.10 -2.97 4.61
C SER A 47 24.59 -1.57 5.03
N ALA A 48 25.07 -0.74 4.09
CA ALA A 48 25.50 0.63 4.34
C ALA A 48 24.34 1.61 4.49
N MET A 49 23.10 1.19 4.17
CA MET A 49 21.88 1.98 4.36
C MET A 49 21.26 1.75 5.75
N GLY A 50 21.77 0.79 6.53
CA GLY A 50 21.10 0.28 7.73
C GLY A 50 21.04 1.27 8.90
N GLY A 51 19.82 1.58 9.36
CA GLY A 51 19.49 2.21 10.66
C GLY A 51 19.87 3.69 10.84
N SER A 52 20.71 4.21 9.97
CA SER A 52 21.16 5.59 9.95
C SER A 52 20.11 6.49 9.28
N HIS A 53 19.75 7.60 9.92
CA HIS A 53 18.99 8.69 9.28
C HIS A 53 19.86 9.52 8.31
N ASP A 54 21.15 9.17 8.17
CA ASP A 54 22.07 9.81 7.24
C ASP A 54 22.24 9.01 5.95
N LEU A 55 22.37 9.73 4.83
CA LEU A 55 22.74 9.12 3.56
C LEU A 55 24.24 8.88 3.50
N PRO A 56 24.68 7.75 2.91
CA PRO A 56 26.05 7.55 2.48
C PRO A 56 26.55 8.77 1.69
N GLU A 57 27.79 9.18 1.95
CA GLU A 57 28.40 10.41 1.41
C GLU A 57 28.19 10.57 -0.10
N ARG A 58 28.37 9.48 -0.87
CA ARG A 58 28.21 9.48 -2.32
C ARG A 58 26.77 9.75 -2.78
N ILE A 59 25.77 9.19 -2.09
CA ILE A 59 24.37 9.49 -2.37
C ILE A 59 24.09 10.95 -1.96
N GLY A 60 24.66 11.39 -0.84
CA GLY A 60 24.56 12.77 -0.39
C GLY A 60 25.06 13.80 -1.39
N ALA A 61 26.25 13.58 -1.96
CA ALA A 61 26.82 14.44 -2.99
C ALA A 61 25.92 14.49 -4.24
N GLN A 62 25.34 13.35 -4.65
CA GLN A 62 24.41 13.28 -5.77
C GLN A 62 23.10 14.05 -5.49
N VAL A 63 22.60 14.01 -4.26
CA VAL A 63 21.40 14.77 -3.84
C VAL A 63 21.69 16.27 -3.82
N VAL A 64 22.85 16.70 -3.35
CA VAL A 64 23.24 18.12 -3.36
C VAL A 64 23.36 18.65 -4.79
N ALA A 65 23.94 17.87 -5.70
CA ALA A 65 23.99 18.22 -7.12
C ALA A 65 22.58 18.32 -7.73
N LEU A 66 21.71 17.36 -7.42
CA LEU A 66 20.31 17.38 -7.88
C LEU A 66 19.54 18.60 -7.35
N ASP A 67 19.73 18.95 -6.09
CA ASP A 67 19.08 20.09 -5.44
C ASP A 67 19.50 21.44 -6.02
N ALA A 68 20.78 21.56 -6.39
CA ALA A 68 21.33 22.76 -7.04
C ALA A 68 20.73 23.02 -8.43
N GLU A 69 20.40 21.96 -9.18
CA GLU A 69 19.78 22.05 -10.50
C GLU A 69 18.25 22.15 -10.44
N ALA A 70 17.63 21.83 -9.30
CA ALA A 70 16.18 21.84 -9.15
C ALA A 70 15.63 23.28 -9.09
N ALA A 71 14.58 23.56 -9.88
CA ALA A 71 13.90 24.86 -9.88
C ALA A 71 13.52 25.34 -8.46
N PRO A 72 13.69 26.63 -8.12
CA PRO A 72 13.41 27.13 -6.76
C PRO A 72 12.01 26.79 -6.27
N GLY A 73 11.90 26.24 -5.06
CA GLY A 73 10.64 25.84 -4.44
C GLY A 73 9.98 24.58 -5.03
N ALA A 74 10.48 24.03 -6.13
CA ALA A 74 9.98 22.76 -6.66
C ALA A 74 10.34 21.59 -5.72
N PRO A 75 9.48 20.58 -5.60
CA PRO A 75 9.81 19.36 -4.86
C PRO A 75 10.89 18.56 -5.58
N LEU A 76 11.63 17.76 -4.81
CA LEU A 76 12.45 16.67 -5.37
C LEU A 76 11.61 15.42 -5.56
N TRP A 77 11.92 14.67 -6.60
CA TRP A 77 11.17 13.49 -6.99
C TRP A 77 11.96 12.21 -6.74
N LEU A 78 11.27 11.18 -6.29
CA LEU A 78 11.80 9.83 -6.10
C LEU A 78 11.17 8.91 -7.13
N GLN A 79 12.01 8.29 -7.95
CA GLN A 79 11.59 7.24 -8.86
C GLN A 79 12.13 5.91 -8.35
N THR A 80 11.27 5.07 -7.77
CA THR A 80 11.67 3.73 -7.36
C THR A 80 11.31 2.72 -8.44
N ASP A 81 12.23 1.82 -8.80
CA ASP A 81 11.95 0.74 -9.76
C ASP A 81 11.02 -0.34 -9.16
N ARG A 82 10.24 -1.05 -9.99
CA ARG A 82 9.24 -2.04 -9.53
C ARG A 82 9.80 -3.14 -8.64
N ASN A 83 11.03 -3.58 -8.94
CA ASN A 83 11.71 -4.65 -8.23
C ASN A 83 12.61 -4.12 -7.11
N ALA A 84 12.53 -2.82 -6.79
CA ALA A 84 13.38 -2.16 -5.82
C ALA A 84 12.66 -1.97 -4.47
N LEU A 85 11.89 -2.96 -4.03
CA LEU A 85 11.11 -2.90 -2.80
C LEU A 85 11.96 -2.52 -1.58
N LEU A 86 13.17 -3.08 -1.46
CA LEU A 86 14.09 -2.73 -0.36
C LEU A 86 14.50 -1.25 -0.39
N ALA A 87 14.69 -0.68 -1.59
CA ALA A 87 14.93 0.75 -1.72
C ALA A 87 13.65 1.54 -1.40
N ALA A 88 12.46 1.05 -1.78
CA ALA A 88 11.19 1.71 -1.50
C ALA A 88 10.92 1.88 0.00
N LEU A 89 11.43 0.98 0.84
CA LEU A 89 11.23 0.98 2.30
C LEU A 89 12.14 1.95 3.06
N TYR A 90 13.21 2.41 2.42
CA TYR A 90 14.07 3.42 3.04
C TYR A 90 13.30 4.74 3.20
N PRO A 91 13.45 5.48 4.32
CA PRO A 91 12.71 6.71 4.60
C PRO A 91 13.29 7.90 3.82
N TRP A 92 13.36 7.76 2.50
CA TRP A 92 13.96 8.74 1.60
C TRP A 92 13.41 10.14 1.82
N GLU A 93 12.09 10.28 1.98
CA GLU A 93 11.42 11.57 2.12
C GLU A 93 11.95 12.36 3.31
N ALA A 94 12.01 11.73 4.49
CA ALA A 94 12.51 12.36 5.70
C ALA A 94 14.00 12.71 5.59
N VAL A 95 14.80 11.79 5.06
CA VAL A 95 16.26 11.94 4.98
C VAL A 95 16.65 13.01 3.95
N LEU A 96 15.98 13.01 2.79
CA LEU A 96 16.23 13.98 1.73
C LEU A 96 15.69 15.36 2.12
N ALA A 97 14.48 15.45 2.67
CA ALA A 97 13.91 16.72 3.13
C ALA A 97 14.75 17.36 4.24
N ALA A 98 15.30 16.57 5.17
CA ALA A 98 16.21 17.08 6.20
C ALA A 98 17.51 17.65 5.62
N ARG A 99 17.99 17.09 4.50
CA ARG A 99 19.23 17.55 3.83
C ARG A 99 19.01 18.76 2.93
N THR A 100 17.90 18.84 2.21
CA THR A 100 17.67 19.86 1.17
C THR A 100 16.70 20.95 1.60
N GLY A 101 15.94 20.73 2.67
CA GLY A 101 14.84 21.63 3.08
C GLY A 101 13.67 21.65 2.09
N ARG A 102 13.61 20.69 1.15
CA ARG A 102 12.54 20.60 0.13
C ARG A 102 11.56 19.47 0.42
N SER A 103 10.34 19.64 -0.08
CA SER A 103 9.37 18.54 -0.20
C SER A 103 9.93 17.43 -1.09
N VAL A 104 9.67 16.18 -0.72
CA VAL A 104 10.11 15.01 -1.48
C VAL A 104 8.90 14.13 -1.77
N LEU A 105 8.70 13.81 -3.04
CA LEU A 105 7.52 13.08 -3.52
C LEU A 105 7.92 11.88 -4.35
N ARG A 106 7.10 10.83 -4.38
CA ARG A 106 7.32 9.68 -5.26
C ARG A 106 6.55 9.83 -6.56
N ILE A 107 7.21 9.52 -7.67
CA ILE A 107 6.57 9.50 -9.00
C ILE A 107 5.67 8.26 -9.10
N PRO A 108 4.36 8.41 -9.36
CA PRO A 108 3.48 7.27 -9.61
C PRO A 108 3.82 6.63 -10.96
N ASN A 109 3.54 5.34 -11.13
CA ASN A 109 3.78 4.68 -12.42
C ASN A 109 2.60 4.83 -13.42
N PHE A 110 1.93 5.98 -13.43
CA PHE A 110 0.77 6.25 -14.27
C PHE A 110 0.85 7.63 -14.92
N LEU A 111 0.70 7.70 -16.25
CA LEU A 111 0.81 8.94 -17.03
C LEU A 111 -0.36 9.90 -16.81
N LYS A 112 -1.53 9.38 -16.45
CA LYS A 112 -2.74 10.17 -16.23
C LYS A 112 -2.99 10.30 -14.74
N ASN A 113 -3.24 11.52 -14.30
CA ASN A 113 -3.81 11.77 -12.98
C ASN A 113 -5.33 11.54 -13.02
N PRO A 114 -5.86 10.54 -12.28
CA PRO A 114 -7.29 10.31 -12.22
C PRO A 114 -8.00 11.25 -11.23
N TRP A 115 -7.26 11.94 -10.36
CA TRP A 115 -7.83 12.79 -9.32
C TRP A 115 -7.91 14.24 -9.75
N ARG A 116 -9.07 14.86 -9.51
CA ARG A 116 -9.25 16.30 -9.54
C ARG A 116 -9.98 16.72 -8.26
N PRO A 117 -9.58 17.84 -7.63
CA PRO A 117 -10.33 18.41 -6.52
C PRO A 117 -11.80 18.62 -6.90
N LYS A 118 -12.70 18.35 -5.97
CA LYS A 118 -14.15 18.46 -6.17
C LYS A 118 -14.75 19.33 -5.07
N LEU A 119 -15.87 19.98 -5.39
CA LEU A 119 -16.60 20.79 -4.42
C LEU A 119 -17.08 19.95 -3.23
N ARG A 120 -17.63 18.75 -3.49
CA ARG A 120 -18.00 17.77 -2.46
C ARG A 120 -16.95 16.67 -2.41
N PHE A 121 -16.50 16.35 -1.21
CA PHE A 121 -15.47 15.35 -0.99
C PHE A 121 -15.98 14.27 -0.04
N ARG A 122 -15.89 13.00 -0.47
CA ARG A 122 -16.29 11.84 0.33
C ARG A 122 -15.07 11.05 0.79
N LEU A 123 -14.92 10.96 2.10
CA LEU A 123 -13.85 10.20 2.75
C LEU A 123 -14.43 9.04 3.55
N ALA A 124 -14.05 7.81 3.21
CA ALA A 124 -14.24 6.67 4.10
C ALA A 124 -12.99 6.45 4.94
N ILE A 125 -13.14 6.24 6.25
CA ILE A 125 -12.04 5.89 7.15
C ILE A 125 -12.32 4.50 7.73
N CYS A 126 -11.45 3.53 7.44
CA CYS A 126 -11.50 2.19 8.03
C CYS A 126 -10.58 2.17 9.27
N ALA A 127 -11.16 2.00 10.45
CA ALA A 127 -10.50 2.20 11.73
C ALA A 127 -10.63 0.93 12.60
N THR A 128 -9.55 0.14 12.75
CA THR A 128 -9.64 -1.13 13.50
C THR A 128 -8.31 -1.64 14.09
N GLY A 129 -8.42 -2.49 15.12
CA GLY A 129 -7.36 -3.43 15.51
C GLY A 129 -6.16 -2.83 16.24
N SER A 130 -6.29 -1.65 16.85
CA SER A 130 -5.19 -1.01 17.58
C SER A 130 -5.65 -0.14 18.76
N PRO A 131 -4.90 -0.12 19.89
CA PRO A 131 -5.14 0.83 20.97
C PRO A 131 -4.84 2.30 20.57
N ASP A 132 -3.99 2.52 19.56
CA ASP A 132 -3.58 3.85 19.11
C ASP A 132 -4.63 4.54 18.20
N LEU A 133 -5.75 3.86 17.95
CA LEU A 133 -6.75 4.27 16.97
C LEU A 133 -7.37 5.63 17.26
N HIS A 134 -7.64 5.92 18.54
CA HIS A 134 -8.20 7.20 18.95
C HIS A 134 -7.27 8.38 18.59
N ALA A 135 -5.97 8.24 18.87
CA ALA A 135 -4.99 9.27 18.56
C ALA A 135 -4.82 9.46 17.04
N ALA A 136 -4.72 8.35 16.29
CA ALA A 136 -4.60 8.37 14.83
C ALA A 136 -5.83 9.00 14.14
N LEU A 137 -7.04 8.66 14.60
CA LEU A 137 -8.27 9.24 14.06
C LEU A 137 -8.36 10.73 14.40
N SER A 138 -8.10 11.10 15.65
CA SER A 138 -8.12 12.50 16.10
C SER A 138 -7.14 13.36 15.28
N ARG A 139 -5.92 12.86 15.05
CA ARG A 139 -4.92 13.49 14.20
C ARG A 139 -5.42 13.68 12.76
N THR A 140 -5.94 12.61 12.15
CA THR A 140 -6.45 12.65 10.76
C THR A 140 -7.57 13.69 10.61
N LEU A 141 -8.56 13.65 11.50
CA LEU A 141 -9.70 14.57 11.47
C LEU A 141 -9.30 16.02 11.77
N THR A 142 -8.33 16.22 12.67
CA THR A 142 -7.78 17.56 12.96
C THR A 142 -7.01 18.12 11.77
N ALA A 143 -6.22 17.28 11.08
CA ALA A 143 -5.52 17.68 9.86
C ALA A 143 -6.51 18.08 8.75
N LEU A 144 -7.56 17.30 8.52
CA LEU A 144 -8.65 17.65 7.58
C LEU A 144 -9.34 18.97 7.98
N GLY A 145 -9.64 19.15 9.27
CA GLY A 145 -10.19 20.38 9.83
C GLY A 145 -9.32 21.63 9.63
N THR A 146 -8.00 21.42 9.56
CA THR A 146 -6.99 22.48 9.39
C THR A 146 -6.69 22.75 7.91
N ALA A 147 -6.91 21.77 7.03
CA ALA A 147 -6.71 21.92 5.60
C ALA A 147 -7.59 23.04 5.02
N ARG A 148 -8.88 23.12 5.40
CA ARG A 148 -9.78 24.19 4.95
C ARG A 148 -11.05 24.31 5.81
N ARG A 149 -11.15 25.32 6.67
CA ARG A 149 -12.31 25.49 7.59
C ARG A 149 -13.63 25.80 6.87
N ASP A 150 -13.57 26.50 5.75
CA ASP A 150 -14.71 26.93 4.95
C ASP A 150 -15.31 25.80 4.08
N MET A 151 -14.54 24.74 3.79
CA MET A 151 -15.05 23.56 3.06
C MET A 151 -15.56 22.43 3.95
N LEU A 152 -15.41 22.52 5.27
CA LEU A 152 -15.88 21.45 6.17
C LEU A 152 -17.36 21.05 5.94
N PRO A 153 -18.28 21.97 5.60
CA PRO A 153 -19.67 21.59 5.28
C PRO A 153 -19.82 20.74 4.01
N LEU A 154 -18.78 20.64 3.17
CA LEU A 154 -18.78 19.93 1.89
C LEU A 154 -17.97 18.62 1.95
N ILE A 155 -17.35 18.33 3.09
CA ILE A 155 -16.63 17.09 3.35
C ILE A 155 -17.55 16.13 4.08
N GLU A 156 -17.92 15.03 3.43
CA GLU A 156 -18.68 13.93 4.00
C GLU A 156 -17.67 12.86 4.47
N ILE A 157 -17.55 12.67 5.78
CA ILE A 157 -16.67 11.65 6.37
C ILE A 157 -17.50 10.50 6.91
N THR A 158 -17.18 9.28 6.53
CA THR A 158 -17.77 8.06 7.10
C THR A 158 -16.68 7.25 7.77
N VAL A 159 -16.79 7.07 9.10
CA VAL A 159 -15.82 6.30 9.89
C VAL A 159 -16.38 4.90 10.16
N PHE A 160 -15.75 3.88 9.62
CA PHE A 160 -16.07 2.49 9.84
C PHE A 160 -15.18 1.97 10.97
N ALA A 161 -15.79 1.58 12.08
CA ALA A 161 -15.09 1.04 13.25
C ALA A 161 -15.75 -0.25 13.74
N ASP A 162 -14.96 -1.14 14.35
CA ASP A 162 -15.49 -2.38 14.90
C ASP A 162 -16.31 -2.09 16.16
N ALA A 163 -17.18 -3.02 16.54
CA ALA A 163 -18.05 -2.86 17.68
C ALA A 163 -17.30 -2.45 18.98
N GLY A 164 -16.09 -2.97 19.19
CA GLY A 164 -15.26 -2.62 20.34
C GLY A 164 -14.71 -1.19 20.27
N SER A 165 -14.16 -0.81 19.11
CA SER A 165 -13.60 0.53 18.88
C SER A 165 -14.66 1.62 18.76
N ARG A 166 -15.86 1.30 18.28
CA ARG A 166 -16.96 2.27 18.10
C ARG A 166 -17.31 3.00 19.39
N ALA A 167 -17.39 2.29 20.51
CA ALA A 167 -17.75 2.86 21.79
C ALA A 167 -16.72 3.90 22.29
N SER A 168 -15.43 3.71 21.99
CA SER A 168 -14.38 4.66 22.36
C SER A 168 -14.23 5.82 21.39
N LEU A 169 -14.67 5.64 20.13
CA LEU A 169 -14.58 6.66 19.08
C LEU A 169 -15.83 7.56 18.99
N SER A 170 -17.00 7.12 19.45
CA SER A 170 -18.24 7.91 19.37
C SER A 170 -18.10 9.27 20.04
N GLY A 171 -17.55 9.33 21.26
CA GLY A 171 -17.33 10.59 21.98
C GLY A 171 -16.38 11.55 21.26
N LEU A 172 -15.35 11.02 20.56
CA LEU A 172 -14.44 11.82 19.73
C LEU A 172 -15.16 12.40 18.51
N VAL A 173 -15.95 11.55 17.82
CA VAL A 173 -16.73 11.97 16.66
C VAL A 173 -17.74 13.05 17.05
N ASP A 174 -18.49 12.85 18.13
CA ASP A 174 -19.47 13.82 18.63
C ASP A 174 -18.82 15.15 19.00
N ASP A 175 -17.64 15.13 19.64
CA ASP A 175 -16.89 16.35 19.95
C ASP A 175 -16.43 17.07 18.70
N LEU A 176 -15.93 16.36 17.69
CA LEU A 176 -15.47 16.97 16.44
C LEU A 176 -16.62 17.52 15.60
N VAL A 177 -17.75 16.80 15.50
CA VAL A 177 -18.97 17.32 14.85
C VAL A 177 -19.42 18.61 15.54
N ARG A 178 -19.47 18.63 16.88
CA ARG A 178 -19.90 19.79 17.66
C ARG A 178 -18.93 20.98 17.57
N THR A 179 -17.62 20.73 17.66
CA THR A 179 -16.62 21.80 17.77
C THR A 179 -16.10 22.29 16.41
N LYS A 180 -16.14 21.45 15.37
CA LYS A 180 -15.61 21.75 14.03
C LYS A 180 -16.67 21.82 12.94
N GLY A 181 -17.89 21.37 13.19
CA GLY A 181 -18.97 21.38 12.20
C GLY A 181 -18.74 20.45 11.01
N VAL A 182 -17.92 19.41 11.18
CA VAL A 182 -17.63 18.42 10.13
C VAL A 182 -18.76 17.40 10.08
N ALA A 183 -19.24 17.06 8.89
CA ALA A 183 -20.24 16.01 8.70
C ALA A 183 -19.57 14.63 8.82
N ILE A 184 -19.58 14.05 10.01
CA ILE A 184 -19.02 12.73 10.30
C ILE A 184 -20.15 11.75 10.60
N THR A 185 -20.18 10.63 9.87
CA THR A 185 -21.09 9.51 10.12
C THR A 185 -20.30 8.32 10.65
N LEU A 186 -20.80 7.70 11.72
CA LEU A 186 -20.26 6.47 12.29
C LEU A 186 -21.34 5.38 12.14
N PRO A 187 -21.40 4.62 11.03
CA PRO A 187 -22.39 3.55 10.85
C PRO A 187 -22.19 2.41 11.85
N ASP A 188 -23.29 1.82 12.32
CA ASP A 188 -23.25 0.59 13.11
C ASP A 188 -22.87 -0.58 12.18
N PRO A 189 -21.93 -1.46 12.59
CA PRO A 189 -21.73 -2.71 11.87
C PRO A 189 -22.98 -3.58 12.07
N ASP A 190 -23.53 -4.11 10.98
CA ASP A 190 -24.74 -4.93 11.01
C ASP A 190 -24.51 -6.30 10.35
N ASP A 191 -25.46 -7.22 10.51
CA ASP A 191 -25.34 -8.57 9.93
C ASP A 191 -25.30 -8.55 8.39
N SER A 192 -25.80 -7.47 7.76
CA SER A 192 -25.73 -7.29 6.29
C SER A 192 -24.28 -7.14 5.80
N SER A 193 -23.42 -6.60 6.67
CA SER A 193 -21.99 -6.42 6.44
C SER A 193 -21.24 -7.76 6.32
N GLU A 194 -21.64 -8.78 7.09
CA GLU A 194 -21.09 -10.14 7.00
C GLU A 194 -21.73 -10.95 5.87
N ALA A 195 -23.04 -10.80 5.65
CA ALA A 195 -23.78 -11.52 4.61
C ALA A 195 -23.23 -11.21 3.20
N ALA A 196 -22.74 -10.00 2.97
CA ALA A 196 -22.11 -9.61 1.70
C ALA A 196 -20.85 -10.43 1.36
N VAL A 197 -20.15 -10.97 2.37
CA VAL A 197 -18.93 -11.79 2.21
C VAL A 197 -19.26 -13.24 1.89
N ALA A 198 -20.36 -13.78 2.40
CA ALA A 198 -20.81 -15.13 2.07
C ALA A 198 -20.99 -15.34 0.54
N HIS A 199 -21.12 -14.25 -0.21
CA HIS A 199 -21.34 -14.24 -1.65
C HIS A 199 -20.19 -13.63 -2.48
N GLY A 200 -19.05 -13.26 -1.87
CA GLY A 200 -17.96 -12.60 -2.60
C GLY A 200 -16.55 -12.80 -2.02
N PRO A 201 -15.51 -12.50 -2.80
CA PRO A 201 -14.11 -12.69 -2.39
C PRO A 201 -13.55 -11.57 -1.50
N LEU A 202 -14.37 -10.56 -1.15
CA LEU A 202 -13.92 -9.40 -0.39
C LEU A 202 -13.98 -9.68 1.12
N ASN A 203 -12.97 -9.18 1.84
CA ASN A 203 -12.99 -9.14 3.31
C ASN A 203 -14.24 -8.38 3.83
N PRO A 204 -14.82 -8.76 5.00
CA PRO A 204 -16.02 -8.12 5.56
C PRO A 204 -15.96 -6.61 5.69
N TRP A 205 -14.81 -6.04 6.04
CA TRP A 205 -14.64 -4.58 6.10
C TRP A 205 -14.79 -3.94 4.73
N LEU A 206 -14.12 -4.48 3.72
CA LEU A 206 -14.16 -3.96 2.36
C LEU A 206 -15.56 -4.11 1.75
N ALA A 207 -16.23 -5.22 2.03
CA ALA A 207 -17.60 -5.46 1.59
C ALA A 207 -18.57 -4.47 2.24
N TRP A 208 -18.43 -4.22 3.54
CA TRP A 208 -19.26 -3.26 4.29
C TRP A 208 -19.11 -1.84 3.75
N ILE A 209 -17.87 -1.34 3.63
CA ILE A 209 -17.58 0.00 3.10
C ILE A 209 -18.13 0.14 1.68
N ALA A 210 -17.88 -0.85 0.81
CA ALA A 210 -18.36 -0.82 -0.57
C ALA A 210 -19.89 -0.83 -0.68
N THR A 211 -20.58 -1.50 0.25
CA THR A 211 -22.04 -1.56 0.28
C THR A 211 -22.63 -0.25 0.79
N HIS A 212 -22.05 0.32 1.85
CA HIS A 212 -22.48 1.61 2.39
C HIS A 212 -22.40 2.74 1.37
N HIS A 213 -21.36 2.73 0.52
CA HIS A 213 -21.15 3.73 -0.53
C HIS A 213 -21.64 3.29 -1.92
N ALA A 214 -22.48 2.26 -2.00
CA ALA A 214 -23.03 1.80 -3.28
C ALA A 214 -23.78 2.92 -4.00
N GLY A 215 -23.43 3.17 -5.26
CA GLY A 215 -24.04 4.20 -6.11
C GLY A 215 -23.50 5.63 -5.92
N ALA A 216 -22.92 5.94 -4.75
CA ALA A 216 -22.33 7.25 -4.47
C ALA A 216 -20.81 7.29 -4.73
N GLY A 217 -20.13 6.17 -4.52
CA GLY A 217 -18.67 6.10 -4.51
C GLY A 217 -18.03 6.91 -3.38
N VAL A 218 -16.71 6.87 -3.31
CA VAL A 218 -15.91 7.71 -2.40
C VAL A 218 -14.71 8.28 -3.15
N ASP A 219 -14.29 9.47 -2.76
CA ASP A 219 -13.11 10.11 -3.36
C ASP A 219 -11.82 9.57 -2.76
N ALA A 220 -11.86 9.33 -1.44
CA ALA A 220 -10.73 8.81 -0.66
C ALA A 220 -11.14 7.69 0.29
N VAL A 221 -10.22 6.75 0.53
CA VAL A 221 -10.28 5.82 1.66
C VAL A 221 -9.00 5.93 2.47
N GLN A 222 -9.12 6.16 3.77
CA GLN A 222 -8.04 6.13 4.75
C GLN A 222 -8.12 4.85 5.59
N PHE A 223 -7.06 4.06 5.65
CA PHE A 223 -6.95 2.91 6.55
C PHE A 223 -6.12 3.26 7.78
N LEU A 224 -6.75 3.21 8.96
CA LEU A 224 -6.08 3.31 10.27
C LEU A 224 -5.99 1.89 10.84
N CYS A 225 -4.93 1.18 10.50
CA CYS A 225 -4.76 -0.22 10.90
C CYS A 225 -3.29 -0.63 10.93
N PRO A 226 -2.96 -1.73 11.63
CA PRO A 226 -1.66 -2.37 11.50
C PRO A 226 -1.38 -2.83 10.07
N GLY A 227 -0.13 -2.73 9.63
CA GLY A 227 0.36 -3.46 8.47
C GLY A 227 0.98 -4.80 8.85
N PHE A 228 1.12 -5.67 7.85
CA PHE A 228 1.81 -6.94 7.99
C PHE A 228 2.73 -7.17 6.79
N SER A 229 3.87 -7.81 7.04
CA SER A 229 4.86 -8.15 6.03
C SER A 229 5.21 -9.62 6.16
N ALA A 230 5.03 -10.39 5.08
CA ALA A 230 5.44 -11.79 5.02
C ALA A 230 5.81 -12.20 3.60
N GLY A 231 6.87 -13.00 3.46
CA GLY A 231 7.31 -13.50 2.15
C GLY A 231 7.63 -12.39 1.14
N GLY A 232 8.03 -11.21 1.63
CA GLY A 232 8.32 -10.03 0.79
C GLY A 232 7.10 -9.22 0.36
N ARG A 233 5.87 -9.62 0.74
CA ARG A 233 4.63 -8.91 0.43
C ARG A 233 4.13 -8.09 1.61
N GLY A 234 3.45 -6.98 1.32
CA GLY A 234 2.71 -6.19 2.30
C GLY A 234 1.22 -6.52 2.31
N ALA A 235 0.58 -6.39 3.47
CA ALA A 235 -0.87 -6.51 3.62
C ALA A 235 -1.39 -5.59 4.73
N LEU A 236 -2.67 -5.24 4.68
CA LEU A 236 -3.38 -4.66 5.83
C LEU A 236 -3.78 -5.78 6.79
N ALA A 237 -3.63 -5.54 8.09
CA ALA A 237 -4.16 -6.43 9.12
C ALA A 237 -5.44 -5.82 9.70
N LEU A 238 -6.58 -6.36 9.28
CA LEU A 238 -7.90 -5.96 9.76
C LEU A 238 -8.40 -7.00 10.77
N THR A 239 -9.26 -6.60 11.69
CA THR A 239 -9.98 -7.59 12.51
C THR A 239 -10.86 -8.46 11.61
N GLN A 240 -11.05 -9.73 11.99
CA GLN A 240 -11.80 -10.69 11.16
C GLN A 240 -13.23 -10.24 10.80
N SER A 241 -13.88 -9.48 11.69
CA SER A 241 -15.24 -8.98 11.46
C SER A 241 -15.44 -7.61 12.11
N PRO A 242 -16.11 -6.67 11.42
CA PRO A 242 -16.58 -5.41 12.02
C PRO A 242 -17.50 -5.61 13.23
N LEU A 243 -18.24 -6.74 13.29
CA LEU A 243 -19.14 -7.05 14.41
C LEU A 243 -18.40 -7.45 15.68
N GLY A 244 -17.08 -7.68 15.61
CA GLY A 244 -16.31 -8.19 16.75
C GLY A 244 -16.66 -9.62 17.16
N ARG A 245 -17.39 -10.37 16.32
CA ARG A 245 -17.85 -11.76 16.60
C ARG A 245 -16.78 -12.84 16.33
N GLY A 246 -15.53 -12.45 16.14
CA GLY A 246 -14.40 -13.37 15.94
C GLY A 246 -13.76 -13.82 17.26
N ALA A 247 -12.77 -14.72 17.15
CA ALA A 247 -11.83 -14.92 18.26
C ALA A 247 -11.22 -13.54 18.61
N ALA A 248 -11.00 -13.26 19.89
CA ALA A 248 -10.54 -11.96 20.37
C ALA A 248 -9.27 -11.45 19.65
N ASP A 249 -8.49 -12.36 19.05
CA ASP A 249 -7.23 -12.07 18.34
C ASP A 249 -7.28 -12.40 16.83
N GLY A 250 -8.48 -12.63 16.27
CA GLY A 250 -8.65 -12.96 14.86
C GLY A 250 -8.32 -11.78 13.96
N VAL A 251 -7.20 -11.86 13.25
CA VAL A 251 -6.81 -10.91 12.19
C VAL A 251 -7.01 -11.57 10.82
N ASP A 252 -7.54 -10.80 9.87
CA ASP A 252 -7.54 -11.14 8.45
C ASP A 252 -6.60 -10.20 7.69
N PHE A 253 -5.92 -10.75 6.69
CA PHE A 253 -4.91 -10.03 5.92
C PHE A 253 -5.45 -9.65 4.55
N VAL A 254 -5.54 -8.35 4.29
CA VAL A 254 -5.95 -7.83 2.98
C VAL A 254 -4.70 -7.56 2.15
N GLU A 255 -4.46 -8.44 1.18
CA GLU A 255 -3.40 -8.27 0.18
C GLU A 255 -3.79 -7.27 -0.91
N ILE A 256 -2.79 -6.89 -1.71
CA ILE A 256 -2.89 -5.88 -2.75
C ILE A 256 -4.01 -6.14 -3.78
N ASP A 257 -4.22 -7.37 -4.22
CA ASP A 257 -5.22 -7.68 -5.27
C ASP A 257 -6.64 -7.41 -4.77
N ALA A 258 -6.94 -7.81 -3.52
CA ALA A 258 -8.23 -7.54 -2.89
C ALA A 258 -8.44 -6.03 -2.67
N LEU A 259 -7.37 -5.33 -2.28
CA LEU A 259 -7.42 -3.90 -2.05
C LEU A 259 -7.60 -3.10 -3.36
N ALA A 260 -6.92 -3.49 -4.44
CA ALA A 260 -7.08 -2.87 -5.76
C ALA A 260 -8.51 -3.07 -6.29
N ALA A 261 -9.05 -4.29 -6.20
CA ALA A 261 -10.43 -4.59 -6.59
C ALA A 261 -11.47 -3.80 -5.76
N PHE A 262 -11.19 -3.58 -4.48
CA PHE A 262 -12.01 -2.74 -3.61
C PHE A 262 -12.01 -1.27 -4.06
N TYR A 263 -10.83 -0.69 -4.34
CA TYR A 263 -10.75 0.69 -4.84
C TYR A 263 -11.44 0.87 -6.20
N ASP A 264 -11.32 -0.12 -7.10
CA ASP A 264 -12.07 -0.17 -8.36
C ASP A 264 -13.58 -0.13 -8.13
N ARG A 265 -14.07 -0.99 -7.22
CA ARG A 265 -15.50 -1.09 -6.91
C ARG A 265 -16.07 0.20 -6.34
N LEU A 266 -15.28 0.92 -5.55
CA LEU A 266 -15.66 2.20 -4.95
C LEU A 266 -15.55 3.39 -5.92
N GLY A 267 -14.83 3.26 -7.03
CA GLY A 267 -14.47 4.41 -7.87
C GLY A 267 -13.53 5.39 -7.16
N CYS A 268 -12.72 4.89 -6.22
CA CYS A 268 -11.89 5.71 -5.36
C CYS A 268 -10.52 5.99 -5.99
N ALA A 269 -10.11 7.26 -5.91
CA ALA A 269 -8.89 7.78 -6.52
C ALA A 269 -7.77 8.02 -5.49
N ILE A 270 -8.10 8.40 -4.25
CA ILE A 270 -7.12 8.69 -3.20
C ILE A 270 -7.05 7.53 -2.20
N MET A 271 -5.84 7.05 -1.97
CA MET A 271 -5.56 5.89 -1.10
C MET A 271 -4.70 6.35 0.06
N GLY A 272 -5.21 6.29 1.27
CA GLY A 272 -4.51 6.76 2.46
C GLY A 272 -4.30 5.65 3.50
N PHE A 273 -3.15 5.69 4.16
CA PHE A 273 -2.77 4.70 5.16
C PHE A 273 -2.13 5.37 6.37
N THR A 274 -2.58 5.03 7.57
CA THR A 274 -1.93 5.39 8.84
C THR A 274 -1.55 4.08 9.51
N PRO A 275 -0.29 3.63 9.40
CA PRO A 275 0.18 2.41 10.03
C PRO A 275 0.06 2.53 11.54
N LEU A 276 -0.52 1.52 12.19
CA LEU A 276 -0.65 1.48 13.66
C LEU A 276 0.23 0.37 14.28
N GLY A 277 0.82 0.66 15.44
CA GLY A 277 1.65 -0.25 16.21
C GLY A 277 3.16 -0.17 15.89
N ALA A 278 3.90 -1.24 16.19
CA ALA A 278 5.36 -1.28 16.08
C ALA A 278 5.91 -1.08 14.66
N ALA A 279 7.18 -0.66 14.53
CA ALA A 279 7.84 -0.37 13.26
C ALA A 279 7.76 -1.49 12.20
N THR A 280 7.75 -2.76 12.59
CA THR A 280 7.59 -3.90 11.66
C THR A 280 6.22 -3.91 10.97
N ARG A 281 5.19 -3.34 11.63
CA ARG A 281 3.85 -3.19 11.05
C ARG A 281 3.82 -2.04 10.05
N THR A 282 4.56 -0.97 10.30
CA THR A 282 4.76 0.14 9.35
C THR A 282 5.41 -0.36 8.07
N GLU A 283 6.44 -1.22 8.16
CA GLU A 283 7.08 -1.80 6.98
C GLU A 283 6.08 -2.52 6.06
N GLY A 284 5.12 -3.27 6.62
CA GLY A 284 4.07 -3.94 5.87
C GLY A 284 3.21 -2.98 5.03
N ILE A 285 2.81 -1.84 5.59
CA ILE A 285 2.08 -0.79 4.87
C ILE A 285 2.94 -0.19 3.76
N HIS A 286 4.20 0.14 4.02
CA HIS A 286 5.08 0.70 2.99
C HIS A 286 5.30 -0.27 1.82
N ARG A 287 5.42 -1.58 2.08
CA ARG A 287 5.49 -2.61 1.03
C ARG A 287 4.22 -2.62 0.19
N LEU A 288 3.07 -2.71 0.83
CA LEU A 288 1.76 -2.73 0.19
C LEU A 288 1.57 -1.48 -0.68
N VAL A 289 1.85 -0.30 -0.14
CA VAL A 289 1.71 0.98 -0.84
C VAL A 289 2.63 1.08 -2.05
N HIS A 290 3.89 0.62 -1.93
CA HIS A 290 4.79 0.59 -3.07
C HIS A 290 4.22 -0.28 -4.19
N GLU A 291 3.78 -1.50 -3.89
CA GLU A 291 3.18 -2.39 -4.88
C GLU A 291 1.88 -1.79 -5.46
N LEU A 292 1.04 -1.17 -4.62
CA LEU A 292 -0.22 -0.53 -5.03
C LEU A 292 0.00 0.62 -6.00
N ALA A 293 1.07 1.41 -5.81
CA ALA A 293 1.47 2.49 -6.71
C ALA A 293 1.86 2.03 -8.13
N TRP A 294 2.06 0.72 -8.34
CA TRP A 294 2.24 0.12 -9.66
C TRP A 294 0.94 -0.41 -10.28
N LEU A 295 -0.10 -0.63 -9.47
CA LEU A 295 -1.37 -1.21 -9.92
C LEU A 295 -2.50 -0.20 -10.06
N ARG A 296 -2.48 0.88 -9.27
CA ARG A 296 -3.56 1.85 -9.18
C ARG A 296 -3.07 3.28 -9.45
N PRO A 297 -3.71 4.00 -10.38
CA PRO A 297 -3.45 5.42 -10.55
C PRO A 297 -4.10 6.21 -9.41
N GLY A 298 -3.53 7.36 -9.10
CA GLY A 298 -4.07 8.30 -8.12
C GLY A 298 -3.12 8.56 -6.94
N PRO A 299 -3.44 9.55 -6.09
CA PRO A 299 -2.64 9.86 -4.92
C PRO A 299 -2.62 8.71 -3.92
N ILE A 300 -1.43 8.34 -3.45
CA ILE A 300 -1.27 7.38 -2.35
C ILE A 300 -0.45 8.03 -1.25
N LEU A 301 -0.96 8.08 -0.02
CA LEU A 301 -0.31 8.74 1.10
C LEU A 301 -0.18 7.83 2.31
N ILE A 302 0.94 7.98 3.03
CA ILE A 302 1.18 7.34 4.32
C ILE A 302 1.31 8.45 5.38
N ASP A 303 0.37 8.49 6.33
CA ASP A 303 0.49 9.32 7.53
C ASP A 303 1.30 8.56 8.58
N ASP A 304 2.60 8.84 8.59
CA ASP A 304 3.50 8.41 9.65
C ASP A 304 3.23 9.27 10.90
N THR A 305 2.67 8.66 11.95
CA THR A 305 2.20 9.36 13.15
C THR A 305 3.31 10.10 13.91
N ASP A 306 4.57 9.71 13.69
CA ASP A 306 5.75 10.35 14.28
C ASP A 306 6.08 11.70 13.61
N ARG A 307 5.38 12.06 12.54
CA ARG A 307 5.60 13.31 11.79
C ARG A 307 4.70 14.44 12.27
N PRO A 308 5.11 15.71 12.10
CA PRO A 308 4.24 16.85 12.39
C PRO A 308 2.90 16.75 11.64
N MET A 309 1.79 17.05 12.33
CA MET A 309 0.44 17.01 11.77
C MET A 309 0.28 18.00 10.60
N ASP A 310 1.01 19.10 10.64
CA ASP A 310 0.96 20.19 9.67
C ASP A 310 1.30 19.69 8.24
N MET A 311 2.16 18.67 8.15
CA MET A 311 2.49 17.99 6.90
C MET A 311 1.28 17.23 6.32
N LEU A 312 0.55 16.52 7.18
CA LEU A 312 -0.68 15.83 6.78
C LEU A 312 -1.77 16.84 6.38
N ALA A 313 -1.89 17.94 7.12
CA ALA A 313 -2.84 19.00 6.81
C ALA A 313 -2.53 19.69 5.47
N ALA A 314 -1.24 19.94 5.17
CA ALA A 314 -0.80 20.47 3.89
C ALA A 314 -1.16 19.53 2.73
N LEU A 315 -0.91 18.22 2.90
CA LEU A 315 -1.25 17.23 1.88
C LEU A 315 -2.76 17.14 1.64
N TRP A 316 -3.57 17.11 2.69
CA TRP A 316 -5.03 17.15 2.54
C TRP A 316 -5.49 18.44 1.87
N ARG A 317 -4.87 19.59 2.16
CA ARG A 317 -5.19 20.86 1.47
C ARG A 317 -4.94 20.76 -0.03
N THR A 318 -3.81 20.20 -0.44
CA THR A 318 -3.51 19.96 -1.86
C THR A 318 -4.54 19.04 -2.51
N LEU A 319 -4.95 17.97 -1.84
CA LEU A 319 -5.91 17.02 -2.41
C LEU A 319 -7.35 17.56 -2.45
N LEU A 320 -7.77 18.29 -1.43
CA LEU A 320 -9.13 18.83 -1.30
C LEU A 320 -9.35 20.09 -2.14
N VAL A 321 -8.35 20.97 -2.21
CA VAL A 321 -8.48 22.31 -2.78
C VAL A 321 -7.73 22.48 -4.10
N GLY A 322 -6.73 21.63 -4.36
CA GLY A 322 -5.82 21.86 -5.49
C GLY A 322 -4.86 23.02 -5.27
N GLU A 323 -4.71 23.49 -4.03
CA GLU A 323 -3.61 24.36 -3.66
C GLU A 323 -2.33 23.55 -3.83
N GLY A 324 -1.45 23.98 -4.73
CA GLY A 324 -0.17 23.32 -4.96
C GLY A 324 0.61 23.16 -3.65
N LEU A 325 1.65 22.32 -3.67
CA LEU A 325 2.43 22.10 -2.46
C LEU A 325 3.19 23.38 -2.07
N ASP A 326 3.08 23.74 -0.79
CA ASP A 326 3.80 24.89 -0.24
C ASP A 326 5.30 24.58 -0.17
N ALA A 327 6.09 25.38 -0.89
CA ALA A 327 7.55 25.28 -0.89
C ALA A 327 8.18 25.64 0.46
N SER A 328 7.49 26.41 1.30
CA SER A 328 8.01 26.87 2.60
C SER A 328 7.88 25.84 3.72
N ALA A 329 7.07 24.80 3.51
CA ALA A 329 6.82 23.73 4.48
C ALA A 329 7.13 22.36 3.85
N PRO A 330 8.39 21.88 3.92
CA PRO A 330 8.79 20.66 3.22
C PRO A 330 8.00 19.44 3.69
N LEU A 331 7.39 18.75 2.73
CA LEU A 331 6.68 17.50 2.95
C LEU A 331 7.68 16.34 3.07
N ALA A 332 7.75 15.76 4.26
CA ALA A 332 8.61 14.62 4.60
C ALA A 332 7.80 13.32 4.80
N LEU A 333 6.58 13.25 4.25
CA LEU A 333 5.69 12.09 4.32
C LEU A 333 5.81 11.24 3.05
N PRO A 334 5.83 9.90 3.14
CA PRO A 334 5.79 9.05 1.97
C PRO A 334 4.48 9.25 1.19
N CYS A 335 4.61 9.78 -0.02
CA CYS A 335 3.46 10.11 -0.86
C CYS A 335 3.78 9.88 -2.34
N TYR A 336 2.94 9.13 -3.04
CA TYR A 336 2.93 9.03 -4.49
C TYR A 336 1.94 10.05 -5.04
N LEU A 337 2.44 11.02 -5.80
CA LEU A 337 1.63 12.12 -6.29
C LEU A 337 1.96 12.43 -7.75
N HIS A 338 0.96 12.70 -8.57
CA HIS A 338 1.21 13.12 -9.94
C HIS A 338 1.74 14.57 -9.97
N PRO A 339 2.75 14.93 -10.79
CA PRO A 339 3.29 16.29 -10.87
C PRO A 339 2.23 17.38 -11.12
N ALA A 340 1.21 17.08 -11.92
CA ALA A 340 0.08 17.99 -12.14
C ALA A 340 -0.69 18.41 -10.85
N LEU A 341 -0.54 17.69 -9.73
CA LEU A 341 -1.15 18.05 -8.44
C LEU A 341 -0.23 18.93 -7.57
N THR A 342 1.04 19.11 -7.94
CA THR A 342 1.97 19.93 -7.15
C THR A 342 1.96 21.39 -7.58
N VAL A 343 1.51 21.67 -8.79
CA VAL A 343 1.33 23.02 -9.31
C VAL A 343 -0.03 23.54 -8.82
N ALA A 344 -0.06 24.77 -8.29
CA ALA A 344 -1.32 25.39 -7.93
C ALA A 344 -2.21 25.50 -9.18
N SER A 345 -3.36 24.85 -9.14
CA SER A 345 -4.39 25.09 -10.14
C SER A 345 -5.10 26.39 -9.79
N ASP A 346 -5.58 27.15 -10.77
CA ASP A 346 -6.59 28.18 -10.53
C ASP A 346 -7.84 27.45 -9.97
N ALA A 347 -7.94 27.38 -8.64
CA ALA A 347 -8.88 26.53 -7.93
C ALA A 347 -10.34 26.87 -8.30
N THR A 348 -10.58 28.11 -8.71
CA THR A 348 -11.86 28.58 -9.22
C THR A 348 -12.27 27.84 -10.50
N GLU A 349 -11.36 27.66 -11.46
CA GLU A 349 -11.70 27.02 -12.74
C GLU A 349 -11.89 25.49 -12.58
N ALA A 350 -11.10 24.87 -11.70
CA ALA A 350 -11.21 23.44 -11.40
C ALA A 350 -12.52 23.06 -10.70
N LEU A 351 -13.03 23.90 -9.79
CA LEU A 351 -14.25 23.64 -9.03
C LEU A 351 -15.54 23.76 -9.85
N TYR A 352 -15.53 24.51 -10.95
CA TYR A 352 -16.70 24.72 -11.82
C TYR A 352 -16.68 23.87 -13.10
N ALA A 353 -15.62 23.10 -13.34
CA ALA A 353 -15.61 22.16 -14.45
C ALA A 353 -16.70 21.09 -14.24
N PRO A 354 -17.53 20.78 -15.26
CA PRO A 354 -18.57 19.77 -15.12
C PRO A 354 -17.95 18.43 -14.73
N ASP A 355 -18.56 17.77 -13.75
CA ASP A 355 -18.12 16.46 -13.25
C ASP A 355 -18.30 15.42 -14.36
N VAL A 356 -17.23 15.11 -15.08
CA VAL A 356 -17.22 14.03 -16.09
C VAL A 356 -17.01 12.71 -15.35
N THR A 357 -17.93 12.37 -14.45
CA THR A 357 -17.91 11.15 -13.60
C THR A 357 -18.28 9.86 -14.38
N GLY A 358 -17.98 9.82 -15.68
CA GLY A 358 -18.28 8.69 -16.56
C GLY A 358 -17.10 7.78 -16.89
N ASP A 359 -15.86 8.29 -16.80
CA ASP A 359 -14.68 7.48 -17.10
C ASP A 359 -14.31 6.67 -15.86
N ARG A 360 -14.80 5.43 -15.80
CA ARG A 360 -14.31 4.43 -14.84
C ARG A 360 -12.78 4.46 -14.85
N ILE A 361 -12.18 4.69 -13.69
CA ILE A 361 -10.74 4.52 -13.48
C ILE A 361 -10.45 3.02 -13.70
N LEU A 362 -10.07 2.66 -14.92
CA LEU A 362 -9.79 1.27 -15.27
C LEU A 362 -8.46 0.86 -14.65
N SER A 363 -8.48 -0.03 -13.66
CA SER A 363 -7.30 -0.82 -13.31
C SER A 363 -6.87 -1.70 -14.48
N PHE A 364 -5.56 -1.92 -14.62
CA PHE A 364 -5.02 -2.95 -15.52
C PHE A 364 -5.15 -4.38 -14.96
N GLY A 365 -5.99 -4.58 -13.93
CA GLY A 365 -6.31 -5.89 -13.37
C GLY A 365 -7.39 -6.60 -14.19
N ALA A 366 -7.04 -7.14 -15.36
CA ALA A 366 -7.86 -8.20 -15.94
C ALA A 366 -7.88 -9.39 -14.96
N PRO A 367 -9.02 -10.08 -14.78
CA PRO A 367 -9.10 -11.16 -13.79
C PRO A 367 -8.18 -12.30 -14.22
N MET A 368 -7.14 -12.57 -13.43
CA MET A 368 -6.60 -13.93 -13.37
C MET A 368 -7.73 -14.82 -12.87
N THR A 369 -8.30 -15.61 -13.78
CA THR A 369 -9.27 -16.64 -13.46
C THR A 369 -8.66 -17.65 -12.48
N ASP A 370 -9.43 -17.96 -11.44
CA ASP A 370 -9.28 -19.04 -10.45
C ASP A 370 -7.86 -19.60 -10.23
N ARG A 371 -7.13 -18.96 -9.30
CA ARG A 371 -6.05 -19.64 -8.57
C ARG A 371 -6.35 -19.61 -7.07
N ALA A 372 -6.98 -20.69 -6.60
CA ALA A 372 -7.07 -21.01 -5.19
C ALA A 372 -5.66 -21.19 -4.60
N LEU A 373 -5.25 -20.28 -3.72
CA LEU A 373 -4.13 -20.48 -2.81
C LEU A 373 -4.53 -21.53 -1.76
N PRO A 374 -3.74 -22.60 -1.54
CA PRO A 374 -4.01 -23.50 -0.43
C PRO A 374 -3.51 -22.87 0.87
N LYS A 375 -4.39 -22.85 1.87
CA LYS A 375 -4.06 -22.65 3.29
C LYS A 375 -3.14 -23.79 3.77
N GLY A 376 -1.96 -23.47 4.30
CA GLY A 376 -1.05 -24.42 4.95
C GLY A 376 0.34 -23.85 5.23
N GLN A 377 0.79 -23.98 6.47
CA GLN A 377 1.99 -23.37 7.08
C GLN A 377 3.30 -23.53 6.28
N ILE A 378 3.99 -22.40 6.05
CA ILE A 378 5.38 -22.36 5.59
C ILE A 378 6.28 -22.21 6.83
N LYS A 379 7.11 -23.23 7.07
CA LYS A 379 8.19 -23.19 8.06
C LYS A 379 9.37 -22.43 7.45
N TRP A 380 9.63 -21.21 7.91
CA TRP A 380 10.81 -20.45 7.52
C TRP A 380 12.05 -20.91 8.30
N LEU A 381 13.17 -20.90 7.59
CA LEU A 381 14.50 -21.32 8.00
C LEU A 381 15.23 -20.10 8.59
N PHE A 382 15.18 -19.93 9.91
CA PHE A 382 16.15 -19.16 10.70
C PHE A 382 16.22 -19.79 12.09
N ASP A 383 17.40 -20.31 12.44
CA ASP A 383 17.69 -20.75 13.81
C ASP A 383 17.77 -19.53 14.74
N PRO A 384 17.00 -19.44 15.83
CA PRO A 384 17.37 -18.60 16.95
C PRO A 384 18.54 -19.26 17.72
N PRO A 385 19.42 -18.48 18.38
CA PRO A 385 20.48 -19.06 19.18
C PRO A 385 19.90 -19.89 20.33
N GLU A 386 20.45 -21.09 20.50
CA GLU A 386 20.07 -22.10 21.48
C GLU A 386 20.18 -21.58 22.92
N GLY A 387 19.18 -21.91 23.74
CA GLY A 387 19.28 -21.78 25.19
C GLY A 387 17.98 -22.13 25.92
N GLY A 388 17.77 -23.42 26.24
CA GLY A 388 16.73 -23.82 27.19
C GLY A 388 16.25 -25.26 27.05
N ARG A 389 16.95 -26.20 27.70
CA ARG A 389 16.49 -27.59 27.90
C ARG A 389 15.14 -27.63 28.61
N THR A 390 14.26 -28.55 28.22
CA THR A 390 13.63 -29.51 29.15
C THR A 390 12.94 -30.65 28.38
N THR A 391 12.89 -31.78 29.06
CA THR A 391 12.69 -33.16 28.62
C THR A 391 11.23 -33.57 28.45
N GLY A 392 10.94 -34.45 27.48
CA GLY A 392 9.68 -35.21 27.44
C GLY A 392 9.64 -36.20 26.28
N SER A 393 9.89 -37.48 26.55
CA SER A 393 9.85 -38.57 25.57
C SER A 393 8.43 -39.10 25.34
N ALA A 394 8.07 -39.40 24.09
CA ALA A 394 7.09 -40.44 23.77
C ALA A 394 7.53 -41.18 22.49
N ARG A 395 7.50 -42.52 22.57
CA ARG A 395 7.95 -43.46 21.53
C ARG A 395 6.92 -43.55 20.39
N PHE A 396 7.39 -43.55 19.15
CA PHE A 396 6.64 -44.00 17.96
C PHE A 396 7.23 -45.32 17.46
N SER A 397 6.35 -46.22 17.05
CA SER A 397 6.61 -47.53 16.45
C SER A 397 7.05 -47.43 14.98
N ASP A 398 7.87 -48.39 14.56
CA ASP A 398 8.45 -48.57 13.23
C ASP A 398 7.42 -48.64 12.10
N GLU A 399 7.55 -47.71 11.14
CA GLU A 399 7.04 -47.88 9.77
C GLU A 399 8.09 -47.32 8.80
N VAL A 400 8.54 -48.20 7.90
CA VAL A 400 9.47 -48.05 6.77
C VAL A 400 9.92 -46.61 6.45
N ARG A 401 11.20 -46.33 6.75
CA ARG A 401 11.93 -45.07 6.46
C ARG A 401 11.91 -44.72 4.95
N ARG A 402 10.86 -44.05 4.49
CA ARG A 402 10.98 -43.03 3.44
C ARG A 402 11.05 -41.68 4.13
N SER A 403 11.97 -40.81 3.71
CA SER A 403 12.05 -39.45 4.26
C SER A 403 10.66 -38.81 4.21
N PRO A 404 10.17 -38.19 5.30
CA PRO A 404 8.91 -37.46 5.30
C PRO A 404 8.83 -36.42 4.15
N ALA A 405 9.99 -35.93 3.69
CA ALA A 405 10.09 -35.03 2.55
C ALA A 405 9.74 -35.71 1.21
N ASP A 406 10.08 -36.97 1.00
CA ASP A 406 9.83 -37.67 -0.27
C ASP A 406 8.37 -38.12 -0.39
N ALA A 407 7.76 -38.52 0.73
CA ALA A 407 6.33 -38.80 0.79
C ALA A 407 5.50 -37.52 0.54
N LEU A 408 5.96 -36.37 1.02
CA LEU A 408 5.30 -35.08 0.80
C LEU A 408 5.43 -34.61 -0.66
N LYS A 409 6.62 -34.72 -1.27
CA LYS A 409 6.83 -34.40 -2.68
C LYS A 409 5.94 -35.23 -3.61
N GLY A 410 5.80 -36.53 -3.35
CA GLY A 410 4.88 -37.41 -4.08
C GLY A 410 3.43 -36.92 -4.02
N ARG A 411 2.93 -36.62 -2.81
CA ARG A 411 1.56 -36.13 -2.61
C ARG A 411 1.28 -34.78 -3.31
N ILE A 412 2.27 -33.90 -3.40
CA ILE A 412 2.14 -32.62 -4.12
C ILE A 412 2.00 -32.86 -5.62
N LEU A 413 2.86 -33.71 -6.21
CA LEU A 413 2.80 -34.04 -7.63
C LEU A 413 1.48 -34.73 -8.00
N ASP A 414 1.02 -35.67 -7.17
CA ASP A 414 -0.26 -36.36 -7.35
C ASP A 414 -1.45 -35.39 -7.28
N GLY A 415 -1.41 -34.42 -6.36
CA GLY A 415 -2.42 -33.36 -6.25
C GLY A 415 -2.47 -32.42 -7.46
N GLN A 416 -1.33 -32.10 -8.07
CA GLN A 416 -1.29 -31.28 -9.29
C GLN A 416 -1.78 -32.05 -10.52
N ARG A 417 -1.47 -33.36 -10.63
CA ARG A 417 -2.01 -34.22 -11.69
C ARG A 417 -3.53 -34.38 -11.59
N ALA A 418 -4.05 -34.59 -10.39
CA ALA A 418 -5.50 -34.69 -10.17
C ALA A 418 -6.24 -33.44 -10.65
N ARG A 419 -5.67 -32.24 -10.39
CA ARG A 419 -6.23 -30.95 -10.82
C ARG A 419 -6.19 -30.75 -12.34
N LEU A 420 -5.12 -31.20 -13.00
CA LEU A 420 -5.03 -31.18 -14.47
C LEU A 420 -6.04 -32.16 -15.09
N SER A 421 -6.25 -33.33 -14.46
CA SER A 421 -7.20 -34.33 -14.96
C SER A 421 -8.67 -33.98 -14.73
N SER A 422 -8.98 -33.12 -13.75
CA SER A 422 -10.36 -32.72 -13.43
C SER A 422 -10.90 -31.58 -14.29
N ALA A 423 -10.05 -30.89 -15.05
CA ALA A 423 -10.45 -29.82 -15.96
C ALA A 423 -10.71 -30.39 -17.35
N THR A 424 -11.95 -30.34 -17.83
CA THR A 424 -12.27 -30.64 -19.24
C THR A 424 -11.79 -29.47 -20.11
N PRO A 425 -10.82 -29.68 -21.02
CA PRO A 425 -10.32 -28.59 -21.85
C PRO A 425 -11.42 -28.05 -22.76
N ARG A 426 -11.58 -26.72 -22.81
CA ARG A 426 -12.62 -26.04 -23.59
C ARG A 426 -12.14 -25.60 -24.98
N SER A 427 -10.86 -25.76 -25.27
CA SER A 427 -10.23 -25.38 -26.54
C SER A 427 -8.97 -26.19 -26.84
N ASP A 428 -8.54 -26.21 -28.11
CA ASP A 428 -7.27 -26.83 -28.54
C ASP A 428 -6.04 -26.18 -27.87
N LEU A 429 -6.14 -24.89 -27.56
CA LEU A 429 -5.10 -24.15 -26.83
C LEU A 429 -4.99 -24.64 -25.38
N ASP A 430 -6.12 -24.87 -24.70
CA ASP A 430 -6.14 -25.46 -23.36
C ASP A 430 -5.54 -26.86 -23.38
N GLN A 431 -5.87 -27.67 -24.38
CA GLN A 431 -5.33 -29.02 -24.53
C GLN A 431 -3.82 -29.03 -24.80
N ALA A 432 -3.29 -28.04 -25.54
CA ALA A 432 -1.85 -27.88 -25.74
C ALA A 432 -1.15 -27.42 -24.46
N ARG A 433 -1.75 -26.50 -23.70
CA ARG A 433 -1.26 -26.03 -22.41
C ARG A 433 -1.20 -27.17 -21.39
N ASP A 434 -2.27 -27.97 -21.28
CA ASP A 434 -2.37 -29.05 -20.31
C ASP A 434 -1.37 -30.17 -20.63
N ARG A 435 -1.12 -30.44 -21.92
CA ARG A 435 -0.03 -31.33 -22.35
C ARG A 435 1.36 -30.81 -21.93
N GLY A 436 1.60 -29.51 -22.07
CA GLY A 436 2.85 -28.88 -21.61
C GLY A 436 3.03 -28.96 -20.09
N ALA A 437 1.97 -28.70 -19.34
CA ALA A 437 1.97 -28.81 -17.88
C ALA A 437 2.22 -30.25 -17.40
N GLN A 438 1.59 -31.23 -18.05
CA GLN A 438 1.81 -32.65 -17.76
C GLN A 438 3.26 -33.07 -18.03
N ALA A 439 3.83 -32.67 -19.18
CA ALA A 439 5.23 -32.97 -19.52
C ALA A 439 6.22 -32.37 -18.50
N ALA A 440 5.94 -31.17 -17.97
CA ALA A 440 6.75 -30.55 -16.93
C ALA A 440 6.66 -31.31 -15.58
N LEU A 441 5.47 -31.79 -15.20
CA LEU A 441 5.30 -32.61 -13.99
C LEU A 441 6.02 -33.97 -14.12
N ASP A 442 5.94 -34.60 -15.29
CA ASP A 442 6.63 -35.86 -15.57
C ASP A 442 8.16 -35.69 -15.53
N PHE A 443 8.67 -34.55 -16.00
CA PHE A 443 10.08 -34.19 -15.89
C PHE A 443 10.50 -34.01 -14.42
N LEU A 444 9.73 -33.26 -13.63
CA LEU A 444 10.01 -33.05 -12.21
C LEU A 444 9.99 -34.36 -11.42
N GLU A 445 9.08 -35.28 -11.75
CA GLU A 445 9.05 -36.60 -11.12
C GLU A 445 10.34 -37.40 -11.38
N LYS A 446 10.85 -37.38 -12.61
CA LYS A 446 12.12 -38.03 -12.98
C LYS A 446 13.34 -37.42 -12.27
N VAL A 447 13.33 -36.11 -12.03
CA VAL A 447 14.40 -35.42 -11.30
C VAL A 447 14.35 -35.72 -9.80
N ILE A 448 13.16 -35.90 -9.24
CA ILE A 448 12.96 -36.14 -7.80
C ILE A 448 13.13 -37.61 -7.41
N LYS A 449 12.82 -38.55 -8.32
CA LYS A 449 12.99 -39.99 -8.14
C LYS A 449 14.07 -40.52 -9.10
N PRO A 450 15.38 -40.29 -8.83
CA PRO A 450 16.44 -40.93 -9.62
C PRO A 450 16.46 -42.45 -9.46
#